data_AF-A0A963F9U4-F1
#
_entry.id   AF-A0A963F9U4-F1
#
_cell.length_a   1.000
_cell.length_b   1.000
_cell.length_c   1.000
_cell.angle_alpha   90.00
_cell.angle_beta   90.00
_cell.angle_gamma   90.00
#
_symmetry.space_group_name_H-M   'P 1'
#
loop_
_entity.id
_entity.type
_entity.pdbx_description
1 polymer ?
#
loop_
_entity_poly.entity_id
_entity_poly.type
_entity_poly.pdbx_seq_one_letter_code
_entity_poly.pdbx_strand_id
1 'polypeptide(L)'
;MHNPGDPLVERFVQSMRIDYEKWHDGTGYDIGAIHAATPVQRATIESILLARGVSDWRDVEALAAIGSEPALTRLRETLAHGDDSELATAVLRHAPQLADSDTRTRTLVDALERAEFYGGLSQALDEVEVFHPQAILSALLRGALDRTGEVAVHFAAMLMYLHGKAESSFDMDQRPFFLRFNTPERAAREAVFRELCVRLGIDPAAYL
;
A
#
# COMPACT_ATOMS: atom_id res chain seq x y z
N MET A 1 25.66 26.31 -15.20
CA MET A 1 25.28 27.50 -14.42
C MET A 1 24.00 27.17 -13.67
N HIS A 2 24.10 27.00 -12.35
CA HIS A 2 22.97 26.79 -11.45
C HIS A 2 22.34 28.17 -11.21
N ASN A 3 21.10 28.38 -11.64
CA ASN A 3 20.43 29.66 -11.46
C ASN A 3 19.85 29.70 -10.03
N PRO A 4 20.19 30.69 -9.18
CA PRO A 4 19.57 30.83 -7.88
C PRO A 4 18.07 31.10 -8.04
N GLY A 5 17.27 30.23 -7.43
CA GLY A 5 15.86 30.43 -7.11
C GLY A 5 14.88 30.46 -8.26
N ASP A 6 14.70 29.32 -8.93
CA ASP A 6 13.45 29.09 -9.64
C ASP A 6 12.32 28.86 -8.61
N PRO A 7 11.35 29.78 -8.46
CA PRO A 7 10.39 29.74 -7.36
C PRO A 7 9.55 28.46 -7.31
N LEU A 8 9.34 27.82 -8.47
CA LEU A 8 8.58 26.58 -8.55
C LEU A 8 9.40 25.39 -8.06
N VAL A 9 10.68 25.31 -8.47
CA VAL A 9 11.59 24.27 -7.98
C VAL A 9 11.81 24.43 -6.48
N GLU A 10 11.99 25.67 -6.01
CA GLU A 10 12.10 25.94 -4.57
C GLU A 10 10.85 25.53 -3.81
N ARG A 11 9.65 25.84 -4.33
CA ARG A 11 8.38 25.41 -3.75
C ARG A 11 8.30 23.89 -3.63
N PHE A 12 8.68 23.16 -4.68
CA PHE A 12 8.75 21.69 -4.62
C PHE A 12 9.73 21.23 -3.53
N VAL A 13 10.96 21.78 -3.52
CA VAL A 13 11.97 21.43 -2.50
C VAL A 13 11.50 21.74 -1.08
N GLN A 14 10.76 22.83 -0.86
CA GLN A 14 10.16 23.11 0.45
C GLN A 14 9.07 22.11 0.81
N SER A 15 8.31 21.59 -0.17
CA SER A 15 7.32 20.53 0.09
C SER A 15 7.96 19.23 0.56
N MET A 16 9.23 18.97 0.18
CA MET A 16 9.99 17.80 0.65
C MET A 16 10.40 17.89 2.13
N ARG A 17 10.30 19.08 2.75
CA ARG A 17 10.56 19.24 4.19
C ARG A 17 9.33 18.81 4.99
N ILE A 18 9.47 17.68 5.66
CA ILE A 18 8.45 17.06 6.52
C ILE A 18 8.49 17.72 7.89
N ASP A 19 7.35 18.25 8.30
CA ASP A 19 7.05 18.57 9.69
C ASP A 19 6.09 17.53 10.26
N TYR A 20 5.83 17.61 11.56
CA TYR A 20 4.98 16.67 12.28
C TYR A 20 3.55 16.64 11.70
N GLU A 21 3.01 17.80 11.31
CA GLU A 21 1.66 17.92 10.77
C GLU A 21 1.55 17.21 9.41
N LYS A 22 2.48 17.48 8.49
CA LYS A 22 2.50 16.80 7.19
C LYS A 22 2.66 15.29 7.30
N TRP A 23 3.46 14.82 8.27
CA TRP A 23 3.59 13.38 8.52
C TRP A 23 2.30 12.80 9.10
N HIS A 24 1.72 13.44 10.10
CA HIS A 24 0.49 12.99 10.77
C HIS A 24 -0.71 12.96 9.81
N ASP A 25 -0.84 13.96 8.95
CA ASP A 25 -1.97 14.11 8.03
C ASP A 25 -1.73 13.42 6.67
N GLY A 26 -0.60 12.72 6.50
CA GLY A 26 -0.27 12.00 5.26
C GLY A 26 -0.08 12.92 4.04
N THR A 27 0.39 14.15 4.25
CA THR A 27 0.61 15.13 3.17
C THR A 27 1.82 14.75 2.31
N GLY A 28 1.58 14.54 1.02
CA GLY A 28 2.60 14.25 0.01
C GLY A 28 3.43 15.48 -0.41
N TYR A 29 4.29 15.30 -1.41
CA TYR A 29 4.99 16.42 -2.04
C TYR A 29 4.03 17.28 -2.86
N ASP A 30 4.46 18.49 -3.23
CA ASP A 30 3.67 19.37 -4.09
C ASP A 30 3.71 18.88 -5.55
N ILE A 31 2.91 17.86 -5.85
CA ILE A 31 2.77 17.29 -7.20
C ILE A 31 2.22 18.34 -8.17
N GLY A 32 1.43 19.30 -7.68
CA GLY A 32 0.97 20.45 -8.46
C GLY A 32 2.13 21.28 -9.02
N ALA A 33 3.23 21.43 -8.28
CA ALA A 33 4.45 22.07 -8.77
C ALA A 33 5.05 21.30 -9.96
N ILE A 34 5.12 19.96 -9.92
CA ILE A 34 5.63 19.14 -11.03
C ILE A 34 4.79 19.35 -12.29
N HIS A 35 3.47 19.40 -12.16
CA HIS A 35 2.57 19.63 -13.30
C HIS A 35 2.70 21.03 -13.89
N ALA A 36 2.91 22.05 -13.06
CA ALA A 36 3.12 23.43 -13.50
C ALA A 36 4.55 23.70 -14.03
N ALA A 37 5.49 22.78 -13.79
CA ALA A 37 6.89 22.94 -14.18
C ALA A 37 7.06 22.94 -15.71
N THR A 38 7.87 23.87 -16.20
CA THR A 38 8.49 23.81 -17.53
C THR A 38 9.38 22.55 -17.65
N PRO A 39 9.73 22.11 -18.88
CA PRO A 39 10.62 20.95 -19.05
C PRO A 39 11.96 21.06 -18.31
N VAL A 40 12.55 22.26 -18.24
CA VAL A 40 13.83 22.49 -17.54
C VAL A 40 13.66 22.40 -16.01
N GLN A 41 12.58 22.97 -15.47
CA GLN A 41 12.25 22.87 -14.05
C GLN A 41 11.95 21.43 -13.65
N ARG A 42 11.18 20.70 -14.46
CA ARG A 42 10.85 19.29 -14.22
C ARG A 42 12.10 18.42 -14.22
N ALA A 43 13.01 18.61 -15.18
CA ALA A 43 14.30 17.91 -15.20
C ALA A 43 15.17 18.24 -13.97
N THR A 44 15.07 19.45 -13.45
CA THR A 44 15.77 19.84 -12.20
C THR A 44 15.18 19.11 -10.99
N ILE A 45 13.85 19.07 -10.87
CA ILE A 45 13.14 18.31 -9.82
C ILE A 45 13.48 16.82 -9.89
N GLU A 46 13.42 16.24 -11.10
CA GLU A 46 13.81 14.85 -11.36
C GLU A 46 15.23 14.54 -10.89
N SER A 47 16.19 15.41 -11.25
CA SER A 47 17.60 15.24 -10.85
C SER A 47 17.77 15.21 -9.33
N ILE A 48 16.99 16.03 -8.60
CA ILE A 48 17.00 16.06 -7.13
C ILE A 48 16.48 14.73 -6.57
N LEU A 49 15.34 14.24 -7.06
CA LEU A 49 14.73 12.99 -6.60
C LEU A 49 15.64 11.78 -6.89
N LEU A 50 16.17 11.69 -8.11
CA LEU A 50 17.04 10.59 -8.52
C LEU A 50 18.37 10.57 -7.75
N ALA A 51 18.95 11.74 -7.47
CA ALA A 51 20.21 11.84 -6.73
C ALA A 51 20.07 11.41 -5.26
N ARG A 52 18.92 11.64 -4.65
CA ARG A 52 18.64 11.20 -3.28
C ARG A 52 18.31 9.71 -3.19
N GLY A 53 17.72 9.16 -4.24
CA GLY A 53 17.14 7.82 -4.23
C GLY A 53 15.71 7.82 -3.67
N VAL A 54 15.03 6.69 -3.86
CA VAL A 54 13.65 6.47 -3.38
C VAL A 54 13.73 5.94 -1.96
N SER A 55 13.14 6.67 -1.02
CA SER A 55 13.21 6.37 0.42
C SER A 55 11.84 6.29 1.09
N ASP A 56 10.81 6.86 0.47
CA ASP A 56 9.43 6.79 0.94
C ASP A 56 8.44 6.85 -0.23
N TRP A 57 7.15 6.63 0.05
CA TRP A 57 6.09 6.59 -0.98
C TRP A 57 5.92 7.92 -1.75
N ARG A 58 6.32 9.07 -1.20
CA ARG A 58 6.21 10.38 -1.86
C ARG A 58 7.24 10.54 -2.95
N ASP A 59 8.41 9.92 -2.79
CA ASP A 59 9.39 9.81 -3.88
C ASP A 59 8.79 9.06 -5.07
N VAL A 60 8.08 7.96 -4.79
CA VAL A 60 7.41 7.16 -5.80
C VAL A 60 6.33 7.97 -6.51
N GLU A 61 5.46 8.65 -5.75
CA GLU A 61 4.41 9.52 -6.31
C GLU A 61 5.00 10.62 -7.20
N ALA A 62 6.05 11.30 -6.75
CA ALA A 62 6.67 12.38 -7.51
C ALA A 62 7.36 11.88 -8.79
N LEU A 63 8.09 10.77 -8.73
CA LEU A 63 8.71 10.16 -9.92
C LEU A 63 7.65 9.68 -10.91
N ALA A 64 6.54 9.11 -10.43
CA ALA A 64 5.42 8.71 -11.29
C ALA A 64 4.78 9.92 -11.98
N ALA A 65 4.60 11.03 -11.25
CA ALA A 65 4.07 12.28 -11.82
C ALA A 65 5.01 12.93 -12.87
N ILE A 66 6.33 12.72 -12.74
CA ILE A 66 7.31 13.16 -13.73
C ILE A 66 7.21 12.32 -15.01
N GLY A 67 7.15 11.00 -14.88
CA GLY A 67 6.86 10.06 -15.97
C GLY A 67 7.91 9.98 -17.07
N SER A 68 9.13 10.45 -16.82
CA SER A 68 10.27 10.34 -17.74
C SER A 68 10.85 8.92 -17.72
N GLU A 69 11.57 8.51 -18.77
CA GLU A 69 12.22 7.19 -18.79
C GLU A 69 13.19 6.94 -17.62
N PRO A 70 14.02 7.91 -17.16
CA PRO A 70 14.84 7.70 -15.97
C PRO A 70 14.01 7.50 -14.70
N ALA A 71 12.93 8.27 -14.52
CA ALA A 71 12.01 8.09 -13.40
C ALA A 71 11.33 6.71 -13.44
N LEU A 72 10.79 6.31 -14.59
CA LEU A 72 10.15 5.01 -14.77
C LEU A 72 11.15 3.85 -14.57
N THR A 73 12.40 4.01 -15.01
CA THR A 73 13.47 3.03 -14.76
C THR A 73 13.71 2.87 -13.27
N ARG A 74 13.82 3.99 -12.53
CA ARG A 74 13.97 3.95 -11.07
C ARG A 74 12.79 3.26 -10.39
N LEU A 75 11.55 3.53 -10.83
CA LEU A 75 10.36 2.88 -10.27
C LEU A 75 10.31 1.37 -10.55
N ARG A 76 10.75 0.92 -11.74
CA ARG A 76 10.90 -0.51 -12.05
C ARG A 76 11.94 -1.16 -11.15
N GLU A 77 13.05 -0.49 -10.89
CA GLU A 77 14.06 -0.95 -9.93
C GLU A 77 13.45 -1.06 -8.53
N THR A 78 12.75 -0.02 -8.05
CA THR A 78 12.06 -0.05 -6.75
C THR A 78 11.08 -1.23 -6.64
N LEU A 79 10.30 -1.49 -7.69
CA LEU A 79 9.38 -2.63 -7.72
C LEU A 79 10.10 -3.99 -7.70
N ALA A 80 11.28 -4.08 -8.33
CA ALA A 80 12.06 -5.32 -8.38
C ALA A 80 12.82 -5.63 -7.09
N HIS A 81 13.12 -4.61 -6.27
CA HIS A 81 13.80 -4.78 -4.98
C HIS A 81 12.77 -5.12 -3.89
N GLY A 82 12.47 -6.42 -3.77
CA GLY A 82 11.41 -6.97 -2.90
C GLY A 82 11.64 -6.90 -1.39
N ASP A 83 12.62 -6.11 -0.93
CA ASP A 83 12.89 -5.95 0.51
C ASP A 83 12.00 -4.87 1.16
N ASP A 84 11.41 -3.98 0.35
CA ASP A 84 10.52 -2.91 0.82
C ASP A 84 9.13 -3.03 0.18
N SER A 85 8.25 -3.78 0.84
CA SER A 85 6.88 -4.00 0.38
C SER A 85 6.05 -2.71 0.37
N GLU A 86 6.38 -1.73 1.21
CA GLU A 86 5.69 -0.44 1.25
C GLU A 86 5.98 0.35 -0.04
N LEU A 87 7.25 0.49 -0.39
CA LEU A 87 7.64 1.17 -1.64
C LEU A 87 7.13 0.43 -2.88
N ALA A 88 7.21 -0.89 -2.91
CA ALA A 88 6.67 -1.68 -4.01
C ALA A 88 5.14 -1.46 -4.16
N THR A 89 4.39 -1.44 -3.06
CA THR A 89 2.95 -1.14 -3.07
C THR A 89 2.68 0.29 -3.53
N ALA A 90 3.49 1.27 -3.12
CA ALA A 90 3.39 2.63 -3.63
C ALA A 90 3.60 2.70 -5.15
N VAL A 91 4.52 1.90 -5.72
CA VAL A 91 4.71 1.82 -7.17
C VAL A 91 3.46 1.27 -7.86
N LEU A 92 2.84 0.24 -7.30
CA LEU A 92 1.59 -0.32 -7.84
C LEU A 92 0.46 0.72 -7.86
N ARG A 93 0.37 1.57 -6.83
CA ARG A 93 -0.64 2.61 -6.71
C ARG A 93 -0.43 3.77 -7.68
N HIS A 94 0.80 4.28 -7.77
CA HIS A 94 1.10 5.51 -8.53
C HIS A 94 1.55 5.26 -9.97
N ALA A 95 2.06 4.06 -10.28
CA ALA A 95 2.51 3.67 -11.61
C ALA A 95 2.09 2.22 -11.96
N PRO A 96 0.78 1.87 -11.89
CA PRO A 96 0.29 0.50 -12.07
C PRO A 96 0.69 -0.12 -13.42
N GLN A 97 0.88 0.70 -14.46
CA GLN A 97 1.31 0.26 -15.78
C GLN A 97 2.71 -0.39 -15.81
N LEU A 98 3.50 -0.24 -14.74
CA LEU A 98 4.84 -0.84 -14.62
C LEU A 98 4.80 -2.29 -14.14
N ALA A 99 3.65 -2.76 -13.65
CA ALA A 99 3.48 -4.12 -13.16
C ALA A 99 2.47 -4.89 -14.01
N ASP A 100 2.81 -6.14 -14.33
CA ASP A 100 1.81 -7.10 -14.78
C ASP A 100 1.01 -7.66 -13.59
N SER A 101 -0.03 -8.44 -13.91
CA SER A 101 -0.92 -9.05 -12.92
C SER A 101 -0.15 -9.95 -11.92
N ASP A 102 0.86 -10.68 -12.39
CA ASP A 102 1.61 -11.62 -11.57
C ASP A 102 2.53 -10.89 -10.58
N THR A 103 3.20 -9.84 -11.04
CA THR A 103 4.01 -8.96 -10.19
C THR A 103 3.13 -8.27 -9.16
N ARG A 104 2.00 -7.68 -9.58
CA ARG A 104 1.03 -7.06 -8.67
C ARG A 104 0.54 -8.03 -7.60
N THR A 105 0.19 -9.26 -8.00
CA THR A 105 -0.28 -10.31 -7.08
C THR A 105 0.78 -10.65 -6.04
N ARG A 106 2.02 -10.93 -6.47
CA ARG A 106 3.12 -11.30 -5.58
C ARG A 106 3.46 -10.19 -4.60
N THR A 107 3.58 -8.94 -5.08
CA THR A 107 3.87 -7.79 -4.22
C THR A 107 2.80 -7.60 -3.15
N LEU A 108 1.52 -7.72 -3.49
CA LEU A 108 0.44 -7.61 -2.50
C LEU A 108 0.41 -8.79 -1.54
N VAL A 109 0.68 -10.02 -1.99
CA VAL A 109 0.82 -11.18 -1.09
C VAL A 109 1.97 -10.95 -0.10
N ASP A 110 3.14 -10.52 -0.56
CA ASP A 110 4.29 -10.22 0.29
C ASP A 110 3.96 -9.12 1.31
N ALA A 111 3.24 -8.07 0.89
CA ALA A 111 2.77 -7.01 1.78
C ALA A 111 1.79 -7.54 2.84
N LEU A 112 0.80 -8.36 2.46
CA LEU A 112 -0.14 -8.97 3.40
C LEU A 112 0.56 -9.90 4.42
N GLU A 113 1.64 -10.56 4.01
CA GLU A 113 2.39 -11.47 4.88
C GLU A 113 3.32 -10.73 5.86
N ARG A 114 3.81 -9.54 5.52
CA ARG A 114 4.89 -8.86 6.27
C ARG A 114 4.54 -7.49 6.85
N ALA A 115 3.69 -6.71 6.17
CA ALA A 115 3.43 -5.32 6.56
C ALA A 115 2.71 -5.22 7.90
N GLU A 116 3.02 -4.16 8.65
CA GLU A 116 2.28 -3.72 9.82
C GLU A 116 1.29 -2.61 9.45
N PHE A 117 0.33 -2.30 10.31
CA PHE A 117 -0.74 -1.35 10.00
C PHE A 117 -0.23 0.04 9.59
N TYR A 118 0.79 0.54 10.30
CA TYR A 118 1.49 1.80 10.00
C TYR A 118 2.72 1.63 9.09
N GLY A 119 3.00 0.41 8.61
CA GLY A 119 4.10 0.08 7.72
C GLY A 119 3.60 -0.39 6.34
N GLY A 120 2.56 0.26 5.82
CA GLY A 120 2.05 0.03 4.46
C GLY A 120 0.87 -0.95 4.33
N LEU A 121 0.40 -1.59 5.41
CA LEU A 121 -0.68 -2.57 5.30
C LEU A 121 -2.02 -1.93 4.89
N SER A 122 -2.32 -0.74 5.39
CA SER A 122 -3.55 -0.02 5.03
C SER A 122 -3.62 0.23 3.51
N GLN A 123 -2.50 0.65 2.93
CA GLN A 123 -2.37 0.90 1.49
C GLN A 123 -2.44 -0.41 0.69
N ALA A 124 -1.88 -1.51 1.20
CA ALA A 124 -2.03 -2.82 0.56
C ALA A 124 -3.50 -3.27 0.56
N LEU A 125 -4.26 -3.00 1.63
CA LEU A 125 -5.68 -3.33 1.71
C LEU A 125 -6.52 -2.49 0.75
N ASP A 126 -6.23 -1.20 0.56
CA ASP A 126 -6.88 -0.36 -0.47
C ASP A 126 -6.70 -0.98 -1.88
N GLU A 127 -5.50 -1.47 -2.19
CA GLU A 127 -5.21 -2.10 -3.48
C GLU A 127 -5.92 -3.45 -3.64
N VAL A 128 -5.99 -4.24 -2.56
CA VAL A 128 -6.67 -5.55 -2.53
C VAL A 128 -8.17 -5.42 -2.74
N GLU A 129 -8.79 -4.36 -2.22
CA GLU A 129 -10.19 -4.04 -2.47
C GLU A 129 -10.50 -3.96 -3.97
N VAL A 130 -9.58 -3.41 -4.77
CA VAL A 130 -9.74 -3.27 -6.23
C VAL A 130 -9.21 -4.48 -7.01
N PHE A 131 -8.21 -5.19 -6.47
CA PHE A 131 -7.52 -6.30 -7.15
C PHE A 131 -7.24 -7.47 -6.20
N HIS A 132 -8.07 -8.53 -6.29
CA HIS A 132 -8.03 -9.68 -5.38
C HIS A 132 -8.15 -11.03 -6.11
N PRO A 133 -7.18 -11.41 -6.96
CA PRO A 133 -7.06 -12.79 -7.44
C PRO A 133 -6.96 -13.79 -6.27
N GLN A 134 -7.22 -15.06 -6.57
CA GLN A 134 -7.30 -16.14 -5.57
C GLN A 134 -6.10 -16.21 -4.62
N ALA A 135 -4.88 -15.97 -5.10
CA ALA A 135 -3.68 -15.98 -4.26
C ALA A 135 -3.73 -14.93 -3.13
N ILE A 136 -4.29 -13.74 -3.40
CA ILE A 136 -4.49 -12.68 -2.41
C ILE A 136 -5.57 -13.07 -1.40
N LEU A 137 -6.68 -13.67 -1.86
CA LEU A 137 -7.72 -14.19 -0.96
C LEU A 137 -7.18 -15.27 -0.03
N SER A 138 -6.35 -16.18 -0.54
CA SER A 138 -5.66 -17.19 0.27
C SER A 138 -4.70 -16.56 1.29
N ALA A 139 -3.95 -15.51 0.90
CA ALA A 139 -3.07 -14.79 1.82
C ALA A 139 -3.86 -14.09 2.94
N LEU A 140 -5.00 -13.46 2.63
CA LEU A 140 -5.91 -12.88 3.62
C LEU A 140 -6.47 -13.94 4.58
N LEU A 141 -6.90 -15.11 4.06
CA LEU A 141 -7.42 -16.20 4.89
C LEU A 141 -6.36 -16.73 5.85
N ARG A 142 -5.15 -17.02 5.34
CA ARG A 142 -4.01 -17.41 6.18
C ARG A 142 -3.71 -16.33 7.21
N GLY A 143 -3.68 -15.06 6.81
CA GLY A 143 -3.37 -13.99 7.74
C GLY A 143 -4.45 -13.74 8.80
N ALA A 144 -5.73 -13.92 8.49
CA ALA A 144 -6.82 -13.85 9.47
C ALA A 144 -6.66 -14.93 10.57
N LEU A 145 -6.02 -16.05 10.24
CA LEU A 145 -5.74 -17.14 11.16
C LEU A 145 -4.38 -17.00 11.85
N ASP A 146 -3.33 -16.59 11.15
CA ASP A 146 -1.94 -16.65 11.64
C ASP A 146 -1.41 -15.31 12.16
N ARG A 147 -1.90 -14.18 11.64
CA ARG A 147 -1.53 -12.85 12.15
C ARG A 147 -2.26 -12.56 13.46
N THR A 148 -1.77 -11.57 14.19
CA THR A 148 -2.27 -11.21 15.52
C THR A 148 -2.80 -9.77 15.54
N GLY A 149 -3.49 -9.42 16.64
CA GLY A 149 -3.92 -8.05 16.87
C GLY A 149 -4.90 -7.53 15.83
N GLU A 150 -4.74 -6.25 15.49
CA GLU A 150 -5.57 -5.53 14.52
C GLU A 150 -5.45 -6.10 13.09
N VAL A 151 -4.30 -6.66 12.71
CA VAL A 151 -4.10 -7.21 11.36
C VAL A 151 -5.12 -8.30 11.04
N ALA A 152 -5.31 -9.25 11.97
CA ALA A 152 -6.29 -10.34 11.80
C ALA A 152 -7.74 -9.81 11.73
N VAL A 153 -8.05 -8.75 12.48
CA VAL A 153 -9.35 -8.07 12.44
C VAL A 153 -9.61 -7.48 11.05
N HIS A 154 -8.64 -6.74 10.50
CA HIS A 154 -8.76 -6.11 9.20
C HIS A 154 -8.84 -7.14 8.07
N PHE A 155 -8.14 -8.28 8.18
CA PHE A 155 -8.22 -9.33 7.16
C PHE A 155 -9.60 -10.00 7.16
N ALA A 156 -10.17 -10.29 8.34
CA ALA A 156 -11.52 -10.83 8.45
C ALA A 156 -12.56 -9.85 7.89
N ALA A 157 -12.41 -8.55 8.15
CA ALA A 157 -13.30 -7.51 7.63
C ALA A 157 -13.21 -7.40 6.10
N MET A 158 -11.98 -7.34 5.54
CA MET A 158 -11.74 -7.32 4.11
C MET A 158 -12.33 -8.57 3.42
N LEU A 159 -12.13 -9.77 3.98
CA LEU A 159 -12.69 -11.00 3.43
C LEU A 159 -14.22 -10.98 3.38
N MET A 160 -14.88 -10.49 4.42
CA MET A 160 -16.34 -10.36 4.45
C MET A 160 -16.83 -9.39 3.38
N TYR A 161 -16.16 -8.25 3.21
CA TYR A 161 -16.48 -7.29 2.17
C TYR A 161 -16.29 -7.87 0.75
N LEU A 162 -15.14 -8.48 0.47
CA LEU A 162 -14.84 -9.07 -0.84
C LEU A 162 -15.80 -10.22 -1.25
N HIS A 163 -16.44 -10.87 -0.28
CA HIS A 163 -17.47 -11.89 -0.53
C HIS A 163 -18.92 -11.34 -0.47
N GLY A 164 -19.08 -10.01 -0.44
CA GLY A 164 -20.39 -9.34 -0.39
C GLY A 164 -21.19 -9.63 0.88
N LYS A 165 -20.51 -9.89 2.00
CA LYS A 165 -21.10 -10.15 3.32
C LYS A 165 -21.05 -8.95 4.26
N ALA A 166 -20.45 -7.85 3.81
CA ALA A 166 -20.33 -6.58 4.50
C ALA A 166 -20.47 -5.44 3.46
N GLU A 167 -20.98 -4.29 3.86
CA GLU A 167 -21.18 -3.15 2.94
C GLU A 167 -19.89 -2.34 2.68
N SER A 168 -18.90 -2.49 3.56
CA SER A 168 -17.59 -1.86 3.43
C SER A 168 -16.49 -2.74 4.03
N SER A 169 -15.23 -2.42 3.70
CA SER A 169 -14.03 -3.11 4.20
C SER A 169 -13.86 -3.03 5.72
N PHE A 170 -14.63 -2.18 6.41
CA PHE A 170 -14.81 -2.21 7.87
C PHE A 170 -16.24 -1.82 8.27
N ASP A 171 -17.18 -2.72 7.98
CA ASP A 171 -18.59 -2.56 8.33
C ASP A 171 -18.82 -2.51 9.85
N MET A 172 -19.40 -1.41 10.32
CA MET A 172 -19.61 -1.15 11.75
C MET A 172 -20.62 -2.10 12.39
N ASP A 173 -21.58 -2.63 11.63
CA ASP A 173 -22.56 -3.60 12.13
C ASP A 173 -21.93 -4.98 12.36
N GLN A 174 -20.88 -5.29 11.59
CA GLN A 174 -20.10 -6.51 11.73
C GLN A 174 -18.90 -6.36 12.68
N ARG A 175 -18.61 -5.13 13.15
CA ARG A 175 -17.47 -4.85 14.05
C ARG A 175 -17.38 -5.78 15.26
N PRO A 176 -18.48 -6.14 15.97
CA PRO A 176 -18.40 -7.09 17.08
C PRO A 176 -17.88 -8.47 16.66
N PHE A 177 -18.16 -8.91 15.44
CA PHE A 177 -17.62 -10.15 14.89
C PHE A 177 -16.13 -10.01 14.57
N PHE A 178 -15.73 -8.94 13.87
CA PHE A 178 -14.32 -8.72 13.50
C PHE A 178 -13.41 -8.64 14.72
N LEU A 179 -13.83 -7.94 15.77
CA LEU A 179 -13.02 -7.76 16.98
C LEU A 179 -12.74 -9.07 17.73
N ARG A 180 -13.49 -10.16 17.48
CA ARG A 180 -13.19 -11.48 18.04
C ARG A 180 -11.88 -12.07 17.51
N PHE A 181 -11.38 -11.60 16.36
CA PHE A 181 -10.05 -11.93 15.86
C PHE A 181 -8.94 -11.24 16.65
N ASN A 182 -9.22 -10.17 17.41
CA ASN A 182 -8.24 -9.54 18.29
C ASN A 182 -8.10 -10.30 19.61
N THR A 183 -7.63 -11.54 19.52
CA THR A 183 -7.34 -12.42 20.66
C THR A 183 -5.88 -12.83 20.63
N PRO A 184 -5.19 -13.03 21.77
CA PRO A 184 -3.88 -13.68 21.79
C PRO A 184 -3.97 -15.20 21.69
N GLU A 185 -5.15 -15.79 21.91
CA GLU A 185 -5.34 -17.24 21.98
C GLU A 185 -5.60 -17.86 20.60
N ARG A 186 -4.67 -18.73 20.15
CA ARG A 186 -4.80 -19.42 18.85
C ARG A 186 -6.09 -20.23 18.73
N ALA A 187 -6.44 -21.02 19.75
CA ALA A 187 -7.65 -21.84 19.73
C ALA A 187 -8.93 -21.00 19.62
N ALA A 188 -8.98 -19.85 20.32
CA ALA A 188 -10.09 -18.91 20.19
C ALA A 188 -10.15 -18.34 18.77
N ARG A 189 -9.01 -17.94 18.20
CA ARG A 189 -8.96 -17.43 16.82
C ARG A 189 -9.39 -18.47 15.79
N GLU A 190 -8.94 -19.71 15.92
CA GLU A 190 -9.36 -20.82 15.05
C GLU A 190 -10.88 -21.06 15.11
N ALA A 191 -11.50 -20.94 16.28
CA ALA A 191 -12.94 -21.08 16.41
C ALA A 191 -13.68 -19.97 15.65
N VAL A 192 -13.22 -18.72 15.77
CA VAL A 192 -13.80 -17.58 15.02
C VAL A 192 -13.50 -17.71 13.51
N PHE A 193 -12.32 -18.20 13.14
CA PHE A 193 -11.95 -18.45 11.75
C PHE A 193 -12.85 -19.49 11.09
N ARG A 194 -13.18 -20.60 11.78
CA ARG A 194 -14.18 -21.56 11.29
C ARG A 194 -15.55 -20.90 11.05
N GLU A 195 -15.97 -20.01 11.94
CA GLU A 195 -17.20 -19.23 11.75
C GLU A 195 -17.11 -18.29 10.54
N LEU A 196 -15.97 -17.62 10.34
CA LEU A 196 -15.71 -16.82 9.14
C LEU A 196 -15.83 -17.67 7.88
N CYS A 197 -15.14 -18.81 7.80
CA CYS A 197 -15.23 -19.72 6.66
C CYS A 197 -16.68 -20.14 6.34
N VAL A 198 -17.49 -20.45 7.36
CA VAL A 198 -18.92 -20.75 7.18
C VAL A 198 -19.68 -19.56 6.58
N ARG A 199 -19.44 -18.33 7.06
CA ARG A 199 -20.08 -17.12 6.50
C ARG A 199 -19.68 -16.85 5.05
N LEU A 200 -18.44 -17.19 4.70
CA LEU A 200 -17.90 -17.02 3.34
C LEU A 200 -18.25 -18.19 2.40
N GLY A 201 -18.70 -19.33 2.93
CA GLY A 201 -18.95 -20.55 2.14
C GLY A 201 -17.66 -21.28 1.74
N ILE A 202 -16.60 -21.18 2.55
CA ILE A 202 -15.28 -21.77 2.32
C ILE A 202 -15.09 -22.97 3.26
N ASP A 203 -14.43 -24.02 2.78
CA ASP A 203 -14.02 -25.14 3.64
C ASP A 203 -12.81 -24.74 4.51
N PRO A 204 -12.94 -24.69 5.84
CA PRO A 204 -11.85 -24.32 6.73
C PRO A 204 -10.71 -25.35 6.74
N ALA A 205 -10.95 -26.61 6.33
CA ALA A 205 -9.93 -27.67 6.36
C ALA A 205 -8.73 -27.40 5.44
N ALA A 206 -8.88 -26.50 4.45
CA ALA A 206 -7.78 -26.10 3.58
C ALA A 206 -6.75 -25.17 4.25
N TYR A 207 -7.06 -24.64 5.44
CA TYR A 207 -6.29 -23.59 6.12
C TYR A 207 -5.94 -23.92 7.58
N LEU A 208 -6.53 -24.97 8.17
CA LEU A 208 -6.30 -25.44 9.54
C LEU A 208 -5.32 -26.60 9.58
#